data_AF-A0A699WVW2-F1
#
_entry.id   AF-A0A699WVW2-F1
#
_cell.length_a   1.000
_cell.length_b   1.000
_cell.length_c   1.000
_cell.angle_alpha   90.00
_cell.angle_beta   90.00
_cell.angle_gamma   90.00
#
_symmetry.space_group_name_H-M   'P 1'
#
loop_
_entity.id
_entity.type
_entity.pdbx_description
1 polymer ?
#
loop_
_entity_poly.entity_id
_entity_poly.type
_entity_poly.pdbx_seq_one_letter_code
_entity_poly.pdbx_strand_id
1 'polypeptide(L)'
;MRVASINGKKYIMVIVDDYSRYTWTLFLRSKDETPEVLNDFLTMIQRNLQALVITVRTARGIEFLNKTLNAFFKEEGIKHQTSTARTLEQNGIIKR
;
A
#
# COMPACT_ATOMS: atom_id res chain seq x y z
N MET A 1 -21.28 -11.05 -0.62
CA MET A 1 -21.76 -9.68 -0.34
C MET A 1 -20.59 -8.88 0.23
N ARG A 2 -20.18 -7.75 -0.37
CA ARG A 2 -19.17 -6.88 0.25
C ARG A 2 -19.85 -6.05 1.34
N VAL A 3 -19.54 -6.33 2.60
CA VAL A 3 -20.11 -5.63 3.76
C VAL A 3 -19.26 -4.40 4.05
N ALA A 4 -19.91 -3.25 4.19
CA ALA A 4 -19.21 -2.03 4.60
C ALA A 4 -18.93 -2.08 6.11
N SER A 5 -17.85 -1.44 6.55
CA SER A 5 -17.63 -1.16 7.97
C SER A 5 -18.74 -0.25 8.51
N ILE A 6 -18.79 -0.10 9.84
CA ILE A 6 -19.73 0.79 10.54
C ILE A 6 -19.70 2.22 9.95
N ASN A 7 -18.56 2.67 9.43
CA ASN A 7 -18.37 3.98 8.81
C ASN A 7 -18.46 3.97 7.27
N GLY A 8 -19.02 2.92 6.67
CA GLY A 8 -19.23 2.84 5.23
C GLY A 8 -17.97 2.58 4.39
N LYS A 9 -16.84 2.18 5.01
CA LYS A 9 -15.61 1.80 4.30
C LYS A 9 -15.74 0.34 3.82
N LYS A 10 -15.48 0.08 2.53
CA LYS A 10 -15.79 -1.21 1.86
C LYS A 10 -14.55 -2.00 1.43
N TYR A 11 -13.38 -1.38 1.54
CA TYR A 11 -12.12 -1.94 1.10
C TYR A 11 -11.09 -1.88 2.21
N ILE A 12 -10.17 -2.81 2.20
CA ILE A 12 -9.05 -2.87 3.12
C ILE A 12 -7.78 -2.86 2.28
N MET A 13 -6.85 -1.99 2.63
CA MET A 13 -5.48 -1.99 2.16
C MET A 13 -4.60 -2.57 3.25
N VAL A 14 -3.86 -3.63 2.91
CA VAL A 14 -2.92 -4.28 3.81
C VAL A 14 -1.51 -3.93 3.36
N ILE A 15 -0.72 -3.40 4.29
CA ILE A 15 0.68 -3.04 4.07
C ILE A 15 1.50 -3.87 5.02
N VAL A 16 2.51 -4.56 4.52
CA VAL A 16 3.39 -5.39 5.33
C VAL A 16 4.82 -4.89 5.20
N ASP A 17 5.47 -4.66 6.33
CA ASP A 17 6.92 -4.46 6.36
C ASP A 17 7.62 -5.81 6.11
N ASP A 18 8.52 -5.83 5.12
CA ASP A 18 9.19 -7.06 4.69
C ASP A 18 10.19 -7.56 5.75
N TYR A 19 10.77 -6.66 6.53
CA TYR A 19 11.76 -7.01 7.55
C TYR A 19 11.11 -7.55 8.83
N SER A 20 10.28 -6.74 9.49
CA SER A 20 9.68 -7.06 10.78
C SER A 20 8.42 -7.93 10.69
N ARG A 21 7.84 -8.08 9.48
CA ARG A 21 6.51 -8.67 9.26
C ARG A 21 5.37 -7.89 9.93
N TYR A 22 5.63 -6.68 10.42
CA TYR A 22 4.59 -5.83 10.96
C TYR A 22 3.59 -5.48 9.85
N THR A 23 2.30 -5.57 10.18
CA THR A 23 1.21 -5.40 9.22
C THR A 23 0.31 -4.26 9.63
N TRP A 24 0.16 -3.28 8.76
CA TRP A 24 -0.81 -2.20 8.89
C TRP A 24 -2.04 -2.48 8.02
N THR A 25 -3.21 -2.15 8.56
CA THR A 25 -4.51 -2.33 7.89
C THR A 25 -5.21 -0.99 7.81
N LEU A 26 -5.45 -0.50 6.61
CA LEU A 26 -6.10 0.78 6.34
C LEU A 26 -7.46 0.55 5.66
N PHE A 27 -8.48 1.27 6.11
CA PHE A 27 -9.84 1.15 5.59
C PHE A 27 -10.13 2.22 4.53
N LEU A 28 -10.60 1.78 3.36
CA LEU A 28 -10.93 2.66 2.23
C LEU A 28 -12.41 2.59 1.86
N ARG A 29 -12.97 3.72 1.43
CA ARG A 29 -14.37 3.85 0.99
C ARG A 29 -14.51 3.36 -0.44
N SER A 30 -13.59 3.78 -1.29
CA SER A 30 -13.40 3.34 -2.68
C SER A 30 -11.92 3.02 -2.91
N LYS A 31 -11.63 2.30 -4.00
CA LYS A 31 -10.24 2.04 -4.39
C LYS A 31 -9.50 3.29 -4.85
N ASP A 32 -10.23 4.31 -5.28
CA ASP A 32 -9.67 5.57 -5.78
C ASP A 32 -9.05 6.44 -4.67
N GLU A 33 -9.39 6.18 -3.39
CA GLU A 33 -8.72 6.79 -2.23
C GLU A 33 -7.29 6.26 -2.01
N THR A 34 -6.89 5.17 -2.69
CA THR A 34 -5.59 4.51 -2.52
C THR A 34 -4.38 5.45 -2.61
N PRO A 35 -4.27 6.34 -3.61
CA PRO A 35 -3.07 7.16 -3.79
C PRO A 35 -2.82 8.09 -2.61
N GLU A 36 -3.88 8.77 -2.17
CA GLU A 36 -3.84 9.76 -1.10
C GLU A 36 -3.54 9.07 0.24
N VAL A 37 -4.30 8.02 0.56
CA VAL A 37 -4.11 7.27 1.81
C VAL A 37 -2.73 6.62 1.90
N LEU A 38 -2.19 6.10 0.79
CA LEU A 38 -0.86 5.50 0.78
C LEU A 38 0.25 6.54 0.94
N ASN A 39 0.15 7.70 0.28
CA ASN A 39 1.13 8.78 0.43
C ASN A 39 1.18 9.30 1.87
N ASP A 40 0.01 9.53 2.47
CA ASP A 40 -0.11 9.98 3.86
C ASP A 40 0.49 8.94 4.82
N PHE A 41 0.18 7.66 4.59
CA PHE A 41 0.73 6.57 5.39
C PHE A 41 2.26 6.50 5.30
N LEU A 42 2.83 6.58 4.08
CA LEU A 42 4.27 6.52 3.88
C LEU A 42 4.98 7.71 4.51
N THR A 43 4.43 8.92 4.37
CA THR A 43 4.96 10.12 5.03
C THR A 43 4.95 9.98 6.55
N MET A 44 3.83 9.49 7.10
CA MET A 44 3.67 9.27 8.53
C MET A 44 4.66 8.22 9.04
N ILE A 45 4.78 7.07 8.37
CA ILE A 45 5.61 5.97 8.88
C ILE A 45 7.11 6.30 8.82
N GLN A 46 7.55 7.02 7.78
CA GLN A 46 8.94 7.47 7.68
C GLN A 46 9.31 8.39 8.85
N ARG A 47 8.40 9.32 9.22
CA ARG A 47 8.59 10.22 10.37
C ARG A 47 8.58 9.48 11.70
N ASN A 48 7.60 8.60 11.89
CA ASN A 48 7.42 7.88 13.16
C ASN A 48 8.57 6.91 13.44
N LEU A 49 9.07 6.21 12.42
CA LEU A 49 10.18 5.26 12.55
C LEU A 49 11.55 5.93 12.41
N GLN A 50 11.60 7.22 12.05
CA GLN A 50 12.82 7.96 11.71
C GLN A 50 13.68 7.20 10.68
N ALA A 51 13.02 6.58 9.70
CA ALA A 51 13.63 5.71 8.71
C ALA A 51 13.01 5.97 7.33
N LEU A 52 13.82 5.94 6.28
CA LEU A 52 13.34 6.12 4.91
C LEU A 52 12.81 4.81 4.34
N VAL A 53 11.69 4.91 3.62
CA VAL A 53 11.15 3.82 2.82
C VAL A 53 11.92 3.80 1.51
N ILE A 54 12.68 2.75 1.26
CA ILE A 54 13.51 2.67 0.03
C ILE A 54 12.77 1.99 -1.12
N THR A 55 11.86 1.07 -0.81
CA THR A 55 11.17 0.27 -1.83
C THR A 55 9.74 -0.01 -1.40
N VAL A 56 8.80 0.22 -2.33
CA VAL A 56 7.40 -0.14 -2.17
C VAL A 56 7.06 -1.19 -3.22
N ARG A 57 6.52 -2.33 -2.78
CA ARG A 57 6.04 -3.40 -3.66
C ARG A 57 4.52 -3.43 -3.64
N THR A 58 3.88 -3.29 -4.79
CA THR A 58 2.42 -3.35 -4.90
C THR A 58 1.98 -4.47 -5.85
N ALA A 59 0.74 -4.94 -5.67
CA ALA A 59 0.08 -5.74 -6.70
C ALA A 59 -0.09 -4.93 -7.99
N ARG A 60 -0.24 -5.60 -9.14
CA ARG A 60 -0.52 -4.97 -10.45
C ARG A 60 -1.95 -4.43 -10.57
N GLY A 61 -2.58 -4.04 -9.46
CA GLY A 61 -3.89 -3.39 -9.47
C GLY A 61 -3.80 -1.99 -10.07
N ILE A 62 -4.81 -1.59 -10.83
CA ILE A 62 -4.89 -0.25 -11.43
C ILE A 62 -4.86 0.86 -10.37
N GLU A 63 -5.33 0.57 -9.16
CA GLU A 63 -5.31 1.47 -8.02
C GLU A 63 -3.88 1.91 -7.63
N PHE A 64 -2.88 1.08 -7.93
CA PHE A 64 -1.46 1.35 -7.66
C PHE A 64 -0.67 1.85 -8.87
N LEU A 65 -1.31 1.93 -10.05
CA LEU A 65 -0.70 2.34 -11.31
C LEU A 65 -1.26 3.70 -11.75
N ASN A 66 -1.06 4.72 -10.94
CA ASN A 66 -1.53 6.08 -11.21
C ASN A 66 -0.38 7.09 -11.21
N LYS A 67 -0.59 8.22 -11.90
CA LYS A 67 0.42 9.28 -12.05
C LYS A 67 0.81 9.93 -10.72
N THR A 68 -0.13 10.03 -9.79
CA THR A 68 0.08 10.66 -8.47
C THR A 68 1.07 9.86 -7.63
N LEU A 69 0.88 8.54 -7.49
CA LEU A 69 1.83 7.67 -6.78
C LEU A 69 3.19 7.65 -7.45
N ASN A 70 3.24 7.59 -8.79
CA ASN A 70 4.51 7.59 -9.50
C ASN A 70 5.29 8.89 -9.29
N ALA A 71 4.61 10.05 -9.26
CA ALA A 71 5.25 11.33 -8.98
C ALA A 71 5.77 11.37 -7.55
N PHE A 72 4.95 10.96 -6.58
CA PHE A 72 5.34 10.90 -5.16
C PHE A 72 6.55 9.99 -4.94
N PHE A 73 6.53 8.76 -5.48
CA PHE A 73 7.67 7.84 -5.34
C PHE A 73 8.94 8.40 -5.96
N LYS A 74 8.83 9.12 -7.09
CA LYS A 74 9.99 9.75 -7.73
C LYS A 74 10.54 10.90 -6.88
N GLU A 75 9.68 11.71 -6.28
CA GLU A 75 10.05 12.83 -5.41
C GLU A 75 10.75 12.34 -4.13
N GLU A 76 10.21 11.30 -3.49
CA GLU A 76 10.76 10.70 -2.28
C GLU A 76 11.97 9.76 -2.56
N GLY A 77 12.29 9.49 -3.82
CA GLY A 77 13.34 8.53 -4.20
C GLY A 77 13.00 7.06 -3.91
N ILE A 78 11.70 6.75 -3.78
CA ILE A 78 11.19 5.41 -3.51
C ILE A 78 11.20 4.57 -4.78
N LYS A 79 11.81 3.38 -4.72
CA LYS A 79 11.73 2.40 -5.81
C LYS A 79 10.39 1.69 -5.79
N HIS A 80 9.55 1.92 -6.80
CA HIS A 80 8.30 1.19 -6.97
C HIS A 80 8.52 -0.12 -7.74
N GLN A 81 8.05 -1.23 -7.16
CA GLN A 81 8.04 -2.54 -7.82
C GLN A 81 6.60 -3.06 -7.90
N THR A 82 6.26 -3.69 -9.03
CA THR A 82 4.94 -4.30 -9.23
C THR A 82 5.07 -5.81 -9.34
N SER A 83 4.36 -6.55 -8.48
CA SER A 83 4.35 -8.01 -8.56
C SER A 83 3.48 -8.48 -9.74
N THR A 84 3.95 -9.47 -10.49
CA THR A 84 3.15 -10.17 -11.52
C THR A 84 1.96 -10.87 -10.86
N ALA A 85 0.78 -10.82 -11.48
CA ALA A 85 -0.51 -11.20 -10.87
C ALA A 85 -0.66 -12.66 -10.37
N ARG A 86 0.38 -13.52 -10.42
CA ARG A 86 0.23 -14.97 -10.21
C ARG A 86 1.37 -15.73 -9.52
N THR A 87 2.38 -15.08 -8.93
CA THR A 87 3.28 -15.81 -8.01
C THR A 87 2.73 -15.71 -6.59
N LEU A 88 2.02 -16.77 -6.17
CA LEU A 88 1.59 -16.97 -4.79
C LEU A 88 2.74 -16.81 -3.79
N GLU A 89 3.97 -17.12 -4.19
CA GLU A 89 5.18 -16.99 -3.38
C GLU A 89 5.52 -15.54 -2.99
N GLN A 90 5.32 -14.56 -3.88
CA GLN A 90 5.58 -13.15 -3.57
C GLN A 90 4.49 -12.53 -2.67
N ASN A 91 3.29 -13.08 -2.69
CA ASN A 91 2.16 -12.65 -1.87
C ASN A 91 1.97 -13.50 -0.60
N GLY A 92 2.86 -14.47 -0.34
CA GLY A 92 2.74 -15.39 0.80
C GLY A 92 2.77 -14.68 2.15
N ILE A 93 3.34 -13.48 2.21
CA ILE A 93 3.37 -12.62 3.39
C ILE A 93 2.05 -11.86 3.59
N ILE A 94 1.35 -11.51 2.50
CA ILE A 94 0.10 -10.72 2.53
C ILE A 94 -1.11 -11.64 2.76
N LYS A 95 -1.00 -12.92 2.40
CA LYS A 95 -2.06 -13.93 2.58
C LYS A 95 -1.90 -14.64 3.94
N ARG A 96 -2.59 -14.13 4.96
CA ARG A 96 -2.94 -14.89 6.16
C ARG A 96 -4.45 -14.85 6.36
#